data_AF-A0A7S2M642-F1
#
_entry.id   AF-A0A7S2M642-F1
#
_cell.length_a   1.000
_cell.length_b   1.000
_cell.length_c   1.000
_cell.angle_alpha   90.00
_cell.angle_beta   90.00
_cell.angle_gamma   90.00
#
_symmetry.space_group_name_H-M   'P 1'
#
loop_
_entity.id
_entity.type
_entity.pdbx_description
1 polymer ?
#
loop_
_entity_poly.entity_id
_entity_poly.type
_entity_poly.pdbx_seq_one_letter_code
_entity_poly.pdbx_strand_id
1 'polypeptide(L)'
;MSFQDVGRGGRSTRPPQRRGPQQGYSTQGGAFSSAAAGNGRSPPPTNTNTANSSYDHISDSILQYQKNVALLERMSLKLHTPEETPVLQTQYTLQIDVITQLGQRIETQLSAADKRLATMSRSEAAGCRTTHVKLNRDYRMVEQKYKNVMLDVRKRKGVAEARRRERRMEE
;
A
#
# COMPACT_ATOMS: atom_id res chain seq x y z
N MET A 1 41.71 44.96 11.86
CA MET A 1 40.33 45.51 11.79
C MET A 1 39.42 44.32 11.51
N SER A 2 39.11 43.46 12.49
CA SER A 2 38.19 43.64 13.62
C SER A 2 36.72 43.66 13.17
N PHE A 3 36.06 42.50 13.18
CA PHE A 3 34.63 42.39 13.51
C PHE A 3 34.43 41.13 14.37
N GLN A 4 34.21 41.39 15.65
CA GLN A 4 33.55 40.53 16.63
C GLN A 4 32.04 40.53 16.31
N ASP A 5 31.33 39.42 16.52
CA ASP A 5 30.39 39.32 17.64
C ASP A 5 29.88 37.87 17.83
N VAL A 6 29.61 37.55 19.08
CA VAL A 6 29.43 36.22 19.66
C VAL A 6 28.18 36.32 20.54
N GLY A 7 27.07 35.67 20.18
CA GLY A 7 25.89 35.54 21.04
C GLY A 7 25.21 34.19 20.75
N ARG A 8 25.30 33.14 21.56
CA ARG A 8 25.05 32.92 23.00
C ARG A 8 23.55 32.91 23.36
N GLY A 9 23.07 31.73 23.77
CA GLY A 9 21.85 31.53 24.56
C GLY A 9 20.88 30.52 23.92
N GLY A 10 20.44 29.43 24.54
CA GLY A 10 20.56 29.04 25.93
C GLY A 10 20.22 27.56 26.16
N ARG A 11 20.80 27.04 27.24
CA ARG A 11 20.46 25.76 27.87
C ARG A 11 19.01 25.82 28.37
N SER A 12 18.27 24.72 28.24
CA SER A 12 17.21 24.42 29.20
C SER A 12 17.27 22.96 29.62
N THR A 13 17.54 22.84 30.92
CA THR A 13 17.65 21.66 31.76
C THR A 13 16.27 21.27 32.30
N ARG A 14 16.04 19.95 32.31
CA ARG A 14 15.34 19.14 33.34
C ARG A 14 13.81 18.84 33.25
N PRO A 15 13.40 17.69 33.87
CA PRO A 15 12.15 16.95 33.62
C PRO A 15 11.09 17.18 34.71
N PRO A 16 9.95 16.45 34.65
CA PRO A 16 9.36 15.91 35.88
C PRO A 16 8.90 14.44 35.81
N GLN A 17 9.10 13.73 36.93
CA GLN A 17 8.44 12.48 37.32
C GLN A 17 6.93 12.66 37.56
N ARG A 18 6.13 11.60 37.34
CA ARG A 18 4.90 11.21 38.09
C ARG A 18 4.46 9.84 37.54
N ARG A 19 4.52 8.68 38.23
CA ARG A 19 3.97 8.19 39.53
C ARG A 19 2.46 7.82 39.45
N GLY A 20 2.19 6.50 39.37
CA GLY A 20 0.91 5.80 39.68
C GLY A 20 -0.16 5.81 38.58
N PRO A 21 -1.14 4.85 38.53
CA PRO A 21 -1.75 4.08 39.64
C PRO A 21 -1.64 2.54 39.49
N GLN A 22 -1.54 1.74 40.55
CA GLN A 22 -2.55 1.29 41.54
C GLN A 22 -3.33 0.04 41.11
N GLN A 23 -3.10 -1.02 41.87
CA GLN A 23 -3.84 -2.28 41.94
C GLN A 23 -5.30 -2.06 42.34
N GLY A 24 -6.14 -3.04 41.97
CA GLY A 24 -7.39 -3.36 42.65
C GLY A 24 -8.60 -3.11 41.78
N TYR A 25 -9.23 -4.18 41.30
CA TYR A 25 -10.58 -4.61 41.72
C TYR A 25 -10.95 -5.85 40.89
N SER A 26 -10.84 -7.00 41.56
CA SER A 26 -11.58 -8.20 41.21
C SER A 26 -13.07 -7.92 41.44
N THR A 27 -13.84 -7.78 40.37
CA THR A 27 -15.30 -7.76 40.43
C THR A 27 -15.84 -9.10 39.96
N GLN A 28 -16.20 -9.89 40.96
CA GLN A 28 -17.17 -10.97 40.90
C GLN A 28 -18.52 -10.42 40.37
N GLY A 29 -19.08 -11.09 39.37
CA GLY A 29 -20.41 -10.81 38.82
C GLY A 29 -20.60 -11.70 37.60
N GLY A 30 -21.14 -12.90 37.74
CA GLY A 30 -22.49 -13.11 38.22
C GLY A 30 -23.30 -13.47 36.99
N ALA A 31 -23.42 -14.77 36.74
CA ALA A 31 -24.40 -15.29 35.80
C ALA A 31 -25.79 -14.97 36.35
N PHE A 32 -26.56 -14.14 35.64
CA PHE A 32 -27.99 -14.02 35.81
C PHE A 32 -28.67 -14.15 34.46
N SER A 33 -29.16 -15.36 34.22
CA SER A 33 -30.29 -15.60 33.34
C SER A 33 -31.51 -14.96 33.97
N SER A 34 -32.05 -13.92 33.32
CA SER A 34 -33.43 -13.49 33.53
C SER A 34 -34.00 -13.02 32.21
N ALA A 35 -34.90 -13.84 31.67
CA ALA A 35 -35.79 -13.49 30.59
C ALA A 35 -36.71 -12.34 31.03
N ALA A 36 -36.80 -11.30 30.22
CA ALA A 36 -37.87 -10.32 30.31
C ALA A 36 -38.29 -9.95 28.88
N ALA A 37 -39.48 -10.44 28.51
CA ALA A 37 -40.18 -10.10 27.29
C ALA A 37 -40.43 -8.58 27.25
N GLY A 38 -40.04 -7.94 26.16
CA GLY A 38 -40.26 -6.52 25.93
C GLY A 38 -40.15 -6.21 24.44
N ASN A 39 -41.29 -5.86 23.84
CA ASN A 39 -41.53 -5.51 22.45
C ASN A 39 -40.35 -4.89 21.69
N GLY A 40 -39.99 -5.55 20.58
CA GLY A 40 -40.16 -4.94 19.26
C GLY A 40 -39.36 -3.67 18.96
N ARG A 41 -38.04 -3.74 19.01
CA ARG A 41 -37.18 -3.04 18.06
C ARG A 41 -35.80 -3.67 18.05
N SER A 42 -35.59 -4.61 17.13
CA SER A 42 -34.25 -5.02 16.74
C SER A 42 -33.50 -3.75 16.34
N PRO A 43 -32.34 -3.42 16.95
CA PRO A 43 -31.50 -2.37 16.39
C PRO A 43 -31.20 -2.75 14.93
N PRO A 44 -31.21 -1.78 13.99
CA PRO A 44 -30.84 -2.09 12.62
C PRO A 44 -29.46 -2.76 12.63
N PRO A 45 -29.24 -3.81 11.81
CA PRO A 45 -27.94 -4.46 11.75
C PRO A 45 -26.90 -3.40 11.41
N THR A 46 -26.01 -3.13 12.36
CA THR A 46 -24.83 -2.31 12.16
C THR A 46 -24.01 -3.00 11.07
N ASN A 47 -24.12 -2.48 9.85
CA ASN A 47 -23.54 -3.05 8.64
C ASN A 47 -22.03 -2.75 8.55
N THR A 48 -21.31 -2.89 9.67
CA THR A 48 -19.88 -2.60 9.81
C THR A 48 -19.00 -3.65 9.12
N ASN A 49 -19.56 -4.81 8.75
CA ASN A 49 -18.81 -5.89 8.10
C ASN A 49 -18.54 -5.67 6.60
N THR A 50 -19.34 -4.87 5.90
CA THR A 50 -19.18 -4.69 4.45
C THR A 50 -17.95 -3.86 4.08
N ALA A 51 -17.55 -2.92 4.95
CA ALA A 51 -16.35 -2.11 4.74
C ALA A 51 -15.06 -2.94 4.90
N ASN A 52 -15.01 -3.85 5.89
CA ASN A 52 -13.86 -4.71 6.13
C ASN A 52 -13.62 -5.67 4.96
N SER A 53 -14.67 -6.35 4.48
CA SER A 53 -14.57 -7.24 3.33
C SER A 53 -14.06 -6.52 2.06
N SER A 54 -14.40 -5.24 1.86
CA SER A 54 -13.90 -4.46 0.73
C SER A 54 -12.39 -4.21 0.82
N TYR A 55 -11.84 -3.98 2.01
CA TYR A 55 -10.41 -3.75 2.19
C TYR A 55 -9.60 -5.04 2.10
N ASP A 56 -10.16 -6.18 2.51
CA ASP A 56 -9.54 -7.49 2.34
C ASP A 56 -9.31 -7.80 0.84
N HIS A 57 -10.33 -7.57 0.00
CA HIS A 57 -10.20 -7.73 -1.45
C HIS A 57 -9.16 -6.78 -2.08
N ILE A 58 -9.06 -5.55 -1.60
CA ILE A 58 -8.04 -4.59 -2.05
C ILE A 58 -6.65 -5.08 -1.64
N SER A 59 -6.50 -5.54 -0.40
CA SER A 59 -5.26 -6.10 0.13
C SER A 59 -4.78 -7.29 -0.72
N ASP A 60 -5.66 -8.26 -0.99
CA ASP A 60 -5.35 -9.42 -1.83
C ASP A 60 -4.95 -9.01 -3.26
N SER A 61 -5.66 -8.03 -3.82
CA SER A 61 -5.35 -7.49 -5.16
C SER A 61 -3.97 -6.83 -5.19
N ILE A 62 -3.58 -6.10 -4.13
CA ILE A 62 -2.24 -5.51 -4.00
C ILE A 62 -1.17 -6.60 -3.90
N LEU A 63 -1.40 -7.66 -3.13
CA LEU A 63 -0.48 -8.79 -3.04
C LEU A 63 -0.31 -9.50 -4.39
N GLN A 64 -1.41 -9.68 -5.13
CA GLN A 64 -1.37 -10.21 -6.49
C GLN A 64 -0.60 -9.27 -7.42
N TYR A 65 -0.79 -7.96 -7.29
CA TYR A 65 -0.07 -6.96 -8.08
C TYR A 65 1.44 -7.04 -7.83
N GLN A 66 1.86 -7.12 -6.58
CA GLN A 66 3.25 -7.29 -6.20
C GLN A 66 3.87 -8.56 -6.79
N LYS A 67 3.16 -9.70 -6.72
CA LYS A 67 3.60 -10.98 -7.31
C LYS A 67 3.79 -10.88 -8.82
N ASN A 68 2.83 -10.27 -9.51
CA ASN A 68 2.88 -10.04 -10.95
C ASN A 68 4.07 -9.13 -11.34
N VAL A 69 4.33 -8.05 -10.59
CA VAL A 69 5.49 -7.17 -10.81
C VAL A 69 6.80 -7.94 -10.62
N ALA A 70 6.91 -8.80 -9.62
CA ALA A 70 8.09 -9.63 -9.42
C ALA A 70 8.29 -10.69 -10.53
N LEU A 71 7.20 -11.19 -11.12
CA LEU A 71 7.28 -12.06 -12.31
C LEU A 71 7.76 -11.27 -13.53
N LEU A 72 7.19 -10.08 -13.77
CA LEU A 72 7.61 -9.19 -14.85
C LEU A 72 9.09 -8.82 -14.73
N GLU A 73 9.55 -8.50 -13.52
CA GLU A 73 10.96 -8.21 -13.22
C GLU A 73 11.86 -9.39 -13.61
N ARG A 74 11.51 -10.62 -13.24
CA ARG A 74 12.27 -11.82 -13.63
C ARG A 74 12.31 -12.05 -15.13
N MET A 75 11.18 -11.87 -15.83
CA MET A 75 11.14 -11.96 -17.30
C MET A 75 11.99 -10.87 -17.95
N SER A 76 11.97 -9.66 -17.39
CA SER A 76 12.70 -8.51 -17.93
C SER A 76 14.21 -8.70 -17.98
N LEU A 77 14.78 -9.51 -17.08
CA LEU A 77 16.22 -9.78 -17.01
C LEU A 77 16.72 -10.59 -18.21
N LYS A 78 15.82 -11.37 -18.82
CA LYS A 78 16.10 -12.20 -19.99
C LYS A 78 15.78 -11.51 -21.31
N LEU A 79 15.22 -10.30 -21.28
CA LEU A 79 14.98 -9.50 -22.48
C LEU A 79 16.27 -8.84 -22.94
N HIS A 80 16.43 -8.72 -24.26
CA HIS A 80 17.59 -8.10 -24.90
C HIS A 80 18.92 -8.81 -24.63
N THR A 81 18.84 -10.07 -24.19
CA THR A 81 19.98 -10.99 -24.09
C THR A 81 19.89 -12.02 -25.23
N PRO A 82 20.95 -12.81 -25.48
CA PRO A 82 20.89 -13.92 -26.44
C PRO A 82 19.85 -14.99 -26.09
N GLU A 83 19.37 -15.04 -24.85
CA GLU A 83 18.33 -15.96 -24.39
C GLU A 83 16.91 -15.47 -24.71
N GLU A 84 16.78 -14.28 -25.32
CA GLU A 84 15.49 -13.72 -25.69
C GLU A 84 14.81 -14.60 -26.77
N THR A 85 13.63 -15.11 -26.43
CA THR A 85 12.78 -15.87 -27.36
C THR A 85 11.52 -15.06 -27.70
N PRO A 86 10.92 -15.25 -28.89
CA PRO A 86 9.66 -14.57 -29.24
C PRO A 86 8.50 -14.93 -28.29
N VAL A 87 8.54 -16.14 -27.71
CA VAL A 87 7.59 -16.58 -26.69
C VAL A 87 7.75 -15.76 -25.41
N LEU A 88 8.99 -15.55 -24.93
CA LEU A 88 9.25 -14.72 -23.75
C LEU A 88 8.78 -13.27 -23.96
N GLN A 89 9.00 -12.71 -25.16
CA GLN A 89 8.56 -11.35 -25.48
C GLN A 89 7.03 -11.23 -25.45
N THR A 90 6.32 -12.23 -25.99
CA THR A 90 4.86 -12.32 -25.92
C THR A 90 4.38 -12.42 -24.48
N GLN A 91 4.96 -13.33 -23.68
CA GLN A 91 4.61 -13.51 -22.26
C GLN A 91 4.85 -12.23 -21.45
N TYR A 92 5.96 -11.53 -21.69
CA TYR A 92 6.28 -10.27 -21.05
C TYR A 92 5.23 -9.19 -21.38
N THR A 93 4.81 -9.10 -22.64
CA THR A 93 3.80 -8.14 -23.09
C THR A 93 2.44 -8.42 -22.44
N LEU A 94 1.99 -9.67 -22.47
CA LEU A 94 0.75 -10.08 -21.80
C LEU A 94 0.80 -9.80 -20.29
N GLN A 95 1.95 -9.99 -19.66
CA GLN A 95 2.13 -9.69 -18.25
C GLN A 95 2.00 -8.20 -17.94
N ILE A 96 2.45 -7.31 -18.84
CA ILE A 96 2.23 -5.86 -18.72
C ILE A 96 0.73 -5.55 -18.74
N ASP A 97 -0.03 -6.17 -19.64
CA ASP A 97 -1.48 -5.94 -19.74
C ASP A 97 -2.20 -6.37 -18.46
N VAL A 98 -1.88 -7.56 -17.94
CA VAL A 98 -2.42 -8.07 -16.68
C VAL A 98 -2.12 -7.13 -15.51
N ILE A 99 -0.87 -6.66 -15.42
CA ILE A 99 -0.45 -5.69 -14.41
C ILE A 99 -1.23 -4.38 -14.52
N THR A 100 -1.38 -3.87 -15.74
CA THR A 100 -2.04 -2.59 -16.00
C THR A 100 -3.52 -2.66 -15.60
N GLN A 101 -4.22 -3.73 -16.00
CA GLN A 101 -5.61 -3.95 -15.64
C GLN A 101 -5.79 -4.09 -14.12
N LEU A 102 -4.90 -4.83 -13.46
CA LEU A 102 -4.95 -4.99 -12.00
C LEU A 102 -4.68 -3.67 -11.27
N GLY A 103 -3.71 -2.88 -11.74
CA GLY A 103 -3.39 -1.57 -11.20
C GLY A 103 -4.58 -0.60 -11.29
N GLN A 104 -5.27 -0.55 -12.44
CA GLN A 104 -6.47 0.26 -12.65
C GLN A 104 -7.64 -0.19 -11.76
N ARG A 105 -7.82 -1.51 -11.60
CA ARG A 105 -8.85 -2.08 -10.71
C ARG A 105 -8.63 -1.67 -9.26
N ILE A 106 -7.40 -1.79 -8.75
CA ILE A 106 -7.06 -1.40 -7.37
C ILE A 106 -7.29 0.10 -7.17
N GLU A 107 -6.86 0.94 -8.12
CA GLU A 107 -7.06 2.40 -8.04
C GLU A 107 -8.55 2.77 -8.00
N THR A 108 -9.36 2.10 -8.83
CA THR A 108 -10.82 2.28 -8.83
C THR A 108 -11.44 1.90 -7.48
N GLN A 109 -11.01 0.77 -6.90
CA GLN A 109 -11.50 0.31 -5.60
C GLN A 109 -11.07 1.24 -4.45
N LEU A 110 -9.82 1.71 -4.45
CA LEU A 110 -9.33 2.68 -3.47
C LEU A 110 -10.09 4.00 -3.60
N SER A 111 -10.31 4.52 -4.82
CA SER A 111 -11.09 5.74 -5.04
C SER A 111 -12.55 5.58 -4.56
N ALA A 112 -13.17 4.43 -4.81
CA ALA A 112 -14.51 4.15 -4.31
C ALA A 112 -14.56 4.08 -2.77
N ALA A 113 -13.54 3.49 -2.15
CA ALA A 113 -13.43 3.43 -0.69
C ALA A 113 -13.24 4.83 -0.07
N ASP A 114 -12.47 5.71 -0.72
CA ASP A 114 -12.28 7.10 -0.30
C ASP A 114 -13.59 7.91 -0.35
N LYS A 115 -14.36 7.78 -1.44
CA LYS A 115 -15.70 8.38 -1.55
C LYS A 115 -16.65 7.89 -0.45
N ARG A 116 -16.60 6.60 -0.10
CA ARG A 116 -17.40 6.05 1.01
C ARG A 116 -16.98 6.64 2.35
N LEU A 117 -15.67 6.75 2.61
CA LEU A 117 -15.13 7.37 3.84
C LEU A 117 -15.61 8.81 4.01
N ALA A 118 -15.73 9.57 2.93
CA ALA A 118 -16.24 10.94 2.95
C ALA A 118 -17.72 11.04 3.37
N THR A 119 -18.51 9.99 3.09
CA THR A 119 -19.94 9.93 3.46
C THR A 119 -20.22 9.25 4.81
N MET A 120 -19.22 8.59 5.39
CA MET A 120 -19.36 7.83 6.64
C MET A 120 -19.38 8.74 7.88
N SER A 121 -20.01 8.26 8.95
CA SER A 121 -19.97 8.93 10.24
C SER A 121 -18.53 9.00 10.79
N ARG A 122 -18.23 10.02 11.59
CA ARG A 122 -16.87 10.28 12.09
C ARG A 122 -16.29 9.11 12.89
N SER A 123 -17.12 8.39 13.65
CA SER A 123 -16.73 7.23 14.45
C SER A 123 -16.39 6.02 13.57
N GLU A 124 -17.19 5.73 12.55
CA GLU A 124 -16.96 4.60 11.63
C GLU A 124 -15.77 4.87 10.70
N ALA A 125 -15.64 6.11 10.23
CA ALA A 125 -14.55 6.53 9.36
C ALA A 125 -13.18 6.46 10.07
N ALA A 126 -13.12 6.69 11.38
CA ALA A 126 -11.86 6.66 12.12
C ALA A 126 -11.15 5.29 12.06
N GLY A 127 -11.91 4.20 12.19
CA GLY A 127 -11.36 2.84 12.08
C GLY A 127 -10.91 2.48 10.67
N CYS A 128 -11.65 2.92 9.65
CA CYS A 128 -11.37 2.58 8.26
C CYS A 128 -10.25 3.43 7.62
N ARG A 129 -10.05 4.68 8.07
CA ARG A 129 -9.03 5.59 7.51
C ARG A 129 -7.62 5.04 7.61
N THR A 130 -7.25 4.44 8.74
CA THR A 130 -5.90 3.90 8.93
C THR A 130 -5.61 2.78 7.94
N THR A 131 -6.55 1.86 7.76
CA THR A 131 -6.45 0.77 6.77
C THR A 131 -6.38 1.32 5.35
N HIS A 132 -7.23 2.30 5.02
CA HIS A 132 -7.22 2.95 3.72
C HIS A 132 -5.85 3.59 3.40
N VAL A 133 -5.30 4.38 4.33
CA VAL A 133 -4.00 5.05 4.16
C VAL A 133 -2.89 4.02 3.97
N LYS A 134 -2.91 2.92 4.74
CA LYS A 134 -1.93 1.84 4.61
C LYS A 134 -1.99 1.20 3.23
N LEU A 135 -3.17 0.75 2.80
CA LEU A 135 -3.32 0.08 1.50
C LEU A 135 -3.00 1.01 0.32
N ASN A 136 -3.33 2.30 0.44
CA ASN A 136 -2.98 3.30 -0.57
C ASN A 136 -1.45 3.47 -0.66
N ARG A 137 -0.75 3.56 0.48
CA ARG A 137 0.72 3.58 0.52
C ARG A 137 1.32 2.32 -0.10
N ASP A 138 0.84 1.14 0.29
CA ASP A 138 1.35 -0.15 -0.20
C ASP A 138 1.17 -0.25 -1.72
N TYR A 139 -0.01 0.13 -2.24
CA TYR A 139 -0.28 0.22 -3.66
C TYR A 139 0.70 1.15 -4.38
N ARG A 140 0.93 2.38 -3.88
CA ARG A 140 1.84 3.34 -4.50
C ARG A 140 3.29 2.85 -4.50
N MET A 141 3.72 2.13 -3.46
CA MET A 141 5.04 1.49 -3.44
C MET A 141 5.20 0.42 -4.52
N VAL A 142 4.21 -0.45 -4.70
CA VAL A 142 4.22 -1.48 -5.75
C VAL A 142 4.15 -0.84 -7.15
N GLU A 143 3.34 0.20 -7.31
CA GLU A 143 3.21 0.95 -8.56
C GLU A 143 4.55 1.62 -8.95
N GLN A 144 5.24 2.23 -7.98
CA GLN A 144 6.56 2.81 -8.22
C GLN A 144 7.58 1.73 -8.62
N LYS A 145 7.54 0.56 -7.98
CA LYS A 145 8.41 -0.56 -8.36
C LYS A 145 8.14 -1.00 -9.81
N TYR A 146 6.87 -1.12 -10.19
CA TYR A 146 6.49 -1.43 -11.58
C TYR A 146 7.04 -0.40 -12.57
N LYS A 147 6.86 0.89 -12.29
CA LYS A 147 7.41 1.97 -13.14
C LYS A 147 8.93 1.89 -13.28
N ASN A 148 9.63 1.60 -12.19
CA ASN A 148 11.09 1.43 -12.21
C ASN A 148 11.51 0.25 -13.11
N VAL A 149 10.84 -0.90 -12.99
CA VAL A 149 11.09 -2.06 -13.87
C VAL A 149 10.91 -1.69 -15.33
N MET A 150 9.83 -0.98 -15.67
CA MET A 150 9.56 -0.53 -17.04
C MET A 150 10.63 0.43 -17.58
N LEU A 151 11.09 1.37 -16.74
CA LEU A 151 12.18 2.28 -17.09
C LEU A 151 13.49 1.53 -17.32
N ASP A 152 13.80 0.53 -16.50
CA ASP A 152 15.03 -0.25 -16.62
C ASP A 152 15.02 -1.11 -17.89
N VAL A 153 13.88 -1.73 -18.24
CA VAL A 153 13.74 -2.44 -19.52
C VAL A 153 13.98 -1.50 -20.70
N ARG A 154 13.37 -0.31 -20.68
CA ARG A 154 13.54 0.68 -21.74
C ARG A 154 15.00 1.11 -21.89
N LYS A 155 15.69 1.35 -20.78
CA LYS A 155 17.12 1.69 -20.78
C LYS A 155 17.96 0.55 -21.37
N ARG A 156 17.74 -0.70 -20.93
CA ARG A 156 18.45 -1.87 -21.47
C ARG A 156 18.22 -2.06 -22.96
N LYS A 157 16.99 -1.84 -23.44
CA LYS A 157 16.66 -1.86 -24.88
C LYS A 157 17.51 -0.86 -25.67
N GLY A 158 17.59 0.39 -25.20
CA GLY A 158 18.38 1.42 -25.85
C GLY A 158 19.87 1.07 -25.93
N VAL A 159 20.43 0.52 -24.86
CA VAL A 159 21.84 0.07 -24.84
C VAL A 159 22.07 -1.11 -25.79
N ALA A 160 21.17 -2.09 -25.80
CA ALA A 160 21.29 -3.25 -26.69
C ALA A 160 21.19 -2.85 -28.17
N GLU A 161 20.33 -1.89 -28.50
CA GLU A 161 20.18 -1.35 -29.85
C GLU A 161 21.41 -0.55 -30.29
N ALA A 162 21.94 0.31 -29.42
CA ALA A 162 23.18 1.06 -29.68
C ALA A 162 24.36 0.10 -29.99
N ARG A 163 24.54 -0.95 -29.18
CA ARG A 163 25.58 -1.98 -29.39
C ARG A 163 25.39 -2.79 -30.68
N ARG A 164 24.16 -2.94 -31.16
CA ARG A 164 23.88 -3.59 -32.46
C ARG A 164 24.20 -2.65 -33.62
N ARG A 165 23.97 -1.34 -33.44
CA ARG A 165 24.29 -0.34 -34.45
C ARG A 165 25.80 -0.17 -34.62
N GLU A 166 26.56 -0.12 -33.53
CA GLU A 166 28.04 -0.02 -33.56
C GLU A 166 28.65 -1.19 -34.34
N ARG A 167 28.26 -2.43 -34.04
CA ARG A 167 28.75 -3.61 -34.77
C ARG A 167 28.49 -3.59 -36.27
N ARG A 168 27.37 -3.01 -36.72
CA ARG A 168 27.06 -2.89 -38.16
C ARG A 168 27.88 -1.82 -38.88
N MET A 169 28.49 -0.90 -38.15
CA MET A 169 29.34 0.16 -38.71
C MET A 169 30.82 -0.26 -38.76
N GLU A 170 31.19 -1.29 -38.00
CA GLU A 170 32.54 -1.89 -37.98
C GLU A 170 32.73 -2.98 -39.04
N GLU A 171 31.63 -3.48 -39.63
CA GLU A 171 31.58 -4.43 -40.75
C GLU A 171 31.50 -3.71 -42.10
#